data_AF-A0ABD1YUX8-F1
#
_entry.id   AF-A0ABD1YUX8-F1
#
_cell.length_a   1.000
_cell.length_b   1.000
_cell.length_c   1.000
_cell.angle_alpha   90.00
_cell.angle_beta   90.00
_cell.angle_gamma   90.00
#
_symmetry.space_group_name_H-M   'P 1'
#
loop_
_entity.id
_entity.type
_entity.pdbx_description
1 polymer ?
#
loop_
_entity_poly.entity_id
_entity_poly.type
_entity_poly.pdbx_seq_one_letter_code
_entity_poly.pdbx_strand_id
1 'polypeptide(L)'
;MQDQSNLQEVVAKLKQEAGELQTRIDEQRVELVSIQELETQVNLKSKELVTLQANIDKLHENAAAGTSLFRPMPIPPDIPRQKTLILDLNGVLCKIKRSAIALRQAKDLGWPVLGSRTTWVVSRSGLREFLEQVLELFSVIIWTSRIERNTELVLEALESAGCLPPGVKSG
;
A
#
# COMPACT_ATOMS: atom_id res chain seq x y z
N MET A 1 -61.91 27.04 -59.46
CA MET A 1 -60.44 26.94 -59.63
C MET A 1 -59.66 27.51 -58.43
N GLN A 2 -60.13 28.57 -57.76
CA GLN A 2 -59.42 29.21 -56.64
C GLN A 2 -59.29 28.32 -55.38
N ASP A 3 -60.32 27.51 -55.07
CA ASP A 3 -60.31 26.63 -53.88
C ASP A 3 -59.29 25.48 -53.96
N GLN A 4 -59.00 24.97 -55.17
CA GLN A 4 -57.99 23.93 -55.35
C GLN A 4 -56.57 24.46 -55.12
N SER A 5 -56.31 25.73 -55.44
CA SER A 5 -55.01 26.37 -55.20
C SER A 5 -54.76 26.58 -53.70
N ASN A 6 -55.78 27.02 -52.96
CA ASN A 6 -55.68 27.21 -51.51
C ASN A 6 -55.48 25.87 -50.77
N LEU A 7 -56.15 24.80 -51.21
CA LEU A 7 -55.95 23.46 -50.65
C LEU A 7 -54.54 22.92 -50.90
N GLN A 8 -53.96 23.15 -52.08
CA GLN A 8 -52.58 22.73 -52.37
C GLN A 8 -51.56 23.45 -51.51
N GLU A 9 -51.76 24.75 -51.24
CA GLU A 9 -50.87 25.52 -50.36
C GLU A 9 -50.92 25.04 -48.90
N VAL A 10 -52.12 24.75 -48.39
CA VAL A 10 -52.30 24.20 -47.04
C VAL A 10 -51.65 22.82 -46.91
N VAL A 11 -51.81 21.95 -47.91
CA VAL A 11 -51.18 20.61 -47.91
C VAL A 11 -49.66 20.72 -47.97
N ALA A 12 -49.10 21.68 -48.72
CA ALA A 12 -47.66 21.91 -48.76
C ALA A 12 -47.12 22.37 -47.39
N LYS A 13 -47.80 23.32 -46.73
CA LYS A 13 -47.45 23.78 -45.38
C LYS A 13 -47.49 22.66 -44.34
N LEU A 14 -48.56 21.85 -44.33
CA LEU A 14 -48.68 20.72 -43.42
C LEU A 14 -47.61 19.65 -43.64
N LYS A 15 -47.19 19.41 -44.90
CA LYS A 15 -46.08 18.49 -45.21
C LYS A 15 -44.74 19.02 -44.72
N GLN A 16 -44.52 20.33 -44.84
CA GLN A 16 -43.32 20.97 -44.33
C GLN A 16 -43.26 20.88 -42.79
N GLU A 17 -44.35 21.27 -42.10
CA GLU A 17 -44.45 21.17 -40.65
C GLU A 17 -44.27 19.73 -40.15
N ALA A 18 -44.85 18.75 -40.85
CA ALA A 18 -44.64 17.33 -40.52
C ALA A 18 -43.17 16.89 -40.68
N GLY A 19 -42.46 17.40 -41.68
CA GLY A 19 -41.03 17.13 -41.87
C GLY A 19 -40.15 17.77 -40.79
N GLU A 20 -40.46 19.00 -40.38
CA GLU A 20 -39.77 19.69 -39.28
C GLU A 20 -40.00 18.99 -37.93
N LEU A 21 -41.25 18.57 -37.66
CA LEU A 21 -41.58 17.80 -36.47
C LEU A 21 -40.89 16.43 -36.46
N GLN A 22 -40.80 15.76 -37.61
CA GLN A 22 -40.10 14.47 -37.71
C GLN A 22 -38.61 14.62 -37.43
N THR A 23 -37.97 15.66 -37.96
CA THR A 23 -36.55 15.96 -37.69
C THR A 23 -36.32 16.17 -36.20
N ARG A 24 -37.20 16.93 -35.54
CA ARG A 24 -37.11 17.18 -34.09
C ARG A 24 -37.32 15.93 -33.24
N ILE A 25 -38.21 15.03 -33.68
CA ILE A 25 -38.40 13.72 -33.03
C ILE A 25 -37.13 12.88 -33.15
N ASP A 26 -36.47 12.89 -34.30
CA ASP A 26 -35.25 12.12 -34.52
C ASP A 26 -34.07 12.68 -33.70
N GLU A 27 -33.95 14.01 -33.58
CA GLU A 27 -32.98 14.66 -32.69
C GLU A 27 -33.21 14.29 -31.22
N GLN A 28 -34.46 14.37 -30.74
CA GLN A 28 -34.82 13.99 -29.37
C GLN A 28 -34.55 12.50 -29.07
N ARG A 29 -34.70 11.63 -30.07
CA ARG A 29 -34.37 10.20 -29.92
C ARG A 29 -32.88 9.98 -29.73
N VAL A 30 -32.03 10.73 -30.43
CA VAL A 30 -30.57 10.66 -30.25
C VAL A 30 -30.17 11.13 -28.85
N GLU A 31 -30.75 12.24 -28.38
CA GLU A 31 -30.50 12.73 -27.02
C GLU A 31 -30.93 11.73 -25.94
N LEU A 32 -32.09 11.10 -26.11
CA LEU A 32 -32.59 10.08 -25.17
C LEU A 32 -31.63 8.88 -25.05
N VAL A 33 -31.05 8.42 -26.16
CA VAL A 33 -30.07 7.33 -26.12
C VAL A 33 -28.82 7.75 -25.34
N SER A 34 -28.32 8.98 -25.57
CA SER A 34 -27.16 9.49 -24.84
C SER A 34 -27.42 9.60 -23.33
N ILE A 35 -28.61 10.03 -22.93
CA ILE A 35 -29.01 10.09 -21.51
C ILE A 35 -29.04 8.69 -20.88
N GLN A 36 -29.57 7.69 -21.57
CA GLN A 36 -29.62 6.31 -21.07
C GLN A 36 -28.21 5.71 -20.90
N GLU A 37 -27.28 6.03 -21.80
CA GLU A 37 -25.87 5.64 -21.66
C GLU A 37 -25.23 6.28 -20.43
N LEU A 38 -25.49 7.57 -20.20
CA LEU A 38 -25.00 8.29 -19.02
C LEU A 38 -25.57 7.71 -17.72
N GLU A 39 -26.87 7.40 -17.66
CA GLU A 39 -27.49 6.75 -16.51
C GLU A 39 -26.85 5.39 -16.21
N THR A 40 -26.54 4.63 -17.25
CA THR A 40 -25.85 3.34 -17.10
C THR A 40 -24.45 3.52 -16.50
N GLN A 41 -23.70 4.52 -16.97
CA GLN A 41 -22.37 4.84 -16.43
C GLN A 41 -22.45 5.32 -14.98
N VAL A 42 -23.42 6.19 -14.64
CA VAL A 42 -23.63 6.67 -13.26
C VAL A 42 -23.95 5.52 -12.32
N ASN A 43 -24.80 4.58 -12.76
CA ASN A 43 -25.14 3.38 -11.99
C ASN A 43 -23.92 2.47 -11.76
N LEU A 44 -23.06 2.31 -12.77
CA LEU A 44 -21.83 1.53 -12.64
C LEU A 44 -20.88 2.16 -11.62
N LYS A 45 -20.60 3.46 -11.76
CA LYS A 45 -19.71 4.20 -10.85
C LYS A 45 -20.26 4.25 -9.42
N SER A 46 -21.57 4.32 -9.25
CA SER A 46 -22.19 4.28 -7.92
C SER A 46 -21.93 2.94 -7.21
N LYS A 47 -21.99 1.82 -7.94
CA LYS A 47 -21.65 0.49 -7.38
C LYS A 47 -20.18 0.37 -6.99
N GLU A 48 -19.29 0.94 -7.81
CA GLU A 48 -17.85 0.99 -7.50
C GLU A 48 -17.59 1.80 -6.22
N LEU A 49 -18.24 2.97 -6.07
CA LEU A 49 -18.11 3.80 -4.87
C LEU A 49 -18.57 3.08 -3.60
N VAL A 50 -19.69 2.36 -3.64
CA VAL A 50 -20.15 1.55 -2.50
C VAL A 50 -19.12 0.50 -2.11
N THR A 51 -18.48 -0.13 -3.10
CA THR A 51 -17.46 -1.16 -2.86
C THR A 51 -16.19 -0.55 -2.26
N LEU A 52 -15.76 0.62 -2.76
CA LEU A 52 -14.61 1.35 -2.20
C LEU A 52 -14.89 1.80 -0.77
N GLN A 53 -16.09 2.29 -0.48
CA GLN A 53 -16.47 2.68 0.88
C GLN A 53 -16.40 1.49 1.85
N ALA A 54 -16.93 0.32 1.46
CA ALA A 54 -16.84 -0.88 2.28
C ALA A 54 -15.38 -1.32 2.54
N ASN A 55 -14.48 -1.10 1.58
CA ASN A 55 -13.05 -1.38 1.77
C ASN A 55 -12.39 -0.38 2.72
N ILE A 56 -12.75 0.91 2.65
CA ILE A 56 -12.27 1.94 3.59
C ILE A 56 -12.72 1.59 5.02
N ASP A 57 -13.98 1.21 5.20
CA ASP A 57 -14.52 0.85 6.51
C ASP A 57 -13.77 -0.35 7.10
N LYS A 58 -13.50 -1.40 6.31
CA LYS A 58 -12.66 -2.54 6.73
C LYS A 58 -11.24 -2.13 7.10
N LEU A 59 -10.64 -1.19 6.37
CA LEU A 59 -9.30 -0.69 6.69
C LEU A 59 -9.30 0.08 8.03
N HIS A 60 -10.34 0.86 8.30
CA HIS A 60 -10.51 1.53 9.59
C HIS A 60 -10.71 0.54 10.74
N GLU A 61 -11.51 -0.51 10.56
CA GLU A 61 -11.66 -1.59 11.55
C GLU A 61 -10.33 -2.29 11.83
N ASN A 62 -9.58 -2.63 10.79
CA ASN A 62 -8.26 -3.27 10.92
C ASN A 62 -7.24 -2.34 11.57
N ALA A 63 -7.27 -1.03 11.24
CA ALA A 63 -6.41 -0.04 11.88
C ALA A 63 -6.75 0.08 13.37
N ALA A 64 -8.03 0.17 13.74
CA ALA A 64 -8.48 0.21 15.13
C ALA A 64 -8.11 -1.05 15.92
N ALA A 65 -8.18 -2.23 15.28
CA ALA A 65 -7.71 -3.48 15.87
C ALA A 65 -6.18 -3.51 16.01
N GLY A 66 -5.44 -2.94 15.06
CA GLY A 66 -3.97 -2.82 15.10
C GLY A 66 -3.45 -1.87 16.19
N THR A 67 -4.17 -0.79 16.51
CA THR A 67 -3.81 0.13 17.60
C THR A 67 -3.88 -0.54 18.98
N SER A 68 -4.59 -1.67 19.11
CA SER A 68 -4.73 -2.41 20.37
C SER A 68 -3.50 -3.26 20.75
N LEU A 69 -2.58 -3.53 19.82
CA LEU A 69 -1.46 -4.45 20.08
C LEU A 69 -0.25 -3.77 20.72
N PHE A 70 -0.12 -2.44 20.59
CA PHE A 70 0.89 -1.65 21.29
C PHE A 70 0.22 -0.74 22.31
N ARG A 71 -0.04 -1.28 23.52
CA ARG A 71 -0.13 -0.42 24.70
C ARG A 71 1.28 -0.30 25.27
N PRO A 72 2.05 0.75 24.96
CA PRO A 72 3.29 0.98 25.68
C PRO A 72 2.94 1.07 27.16
N MET A 73 3.49 0.15 27.96
CA MET A 73 3.38 0.20 29.41
C MET A 73 3.82 1.60 29.88
N PRO A 74 3.08 2.26 30.78
CA PRO A 74 3.50 3.52 31.34
C PRO A 74 4.87 3.31 32.00
N ILE A 75 5.88 3.98 31.44
CA ILE A 75 7.24 3.92 31.94
C ILE A 75 7.23 4.63 33.31
N PRO A 76 7.70 3.98 34.39
CA PRO A 76 7.83 4.62 35.70
C PRO A 76 8.60 5.95 35.61
N PRO A 77 8.20 6.98 36.39
CA PRO A 77 8.75 8.33 36.29
C PRO A 77 10.26 8.43 36.55
N ASP A 78 10.84 7.41 37.21
CA ASP A 78 12.23 7.38 37.64
C ASP A 78 13.18 6.75 36.61
N ILE A 79 12.67 6.26 35.48
CA ILE A 79 13.52 5.73 34.40
C ILE A 79 14.01 6.92 33.56
N PRO A 80 15.33 7.11 33.39
CA PRO A 80 15.88 8.12 32.50
C PRO A 80 15.22 8.01 31.12
N ARG A 81 14.66 9.12 30.62
CA ARG A 81 14.02 9.18 29.29
C ARG A 81 15.08 9.10 28.20
N GLN A 82 15.73 7.95 28.03
CA GLN A 82 16.49 7.65 26.83
C GLN A 82 15.50 7.70 25.65
N LYS A 83 15.90 8.40 24.59
CA LYS A 83 15.12 8.44 23.35
C LYS A 83 15.06 7.03 22.77
N THR A 84 13.97 6.66 22.12
CA THR A 84 13.87 5.35 21.45
C THR A 84 14.42 5.46 20.03
N LEU A 85 15.33 4.57 19.65
CA LEU A 85 15.79 4.40 18.27
C LEU A 85 15.20 3.13 17.69
N ILE A 86 14.43 3.27 16.61
CA ILE A 86 13.84 2.15 15.89
C ILE A 86 14.73 1.83 14.69
N LEU A 87 15.18 0.58 14.58
CA LEU A 87 16.07 0.12 13.52
C LEU A 87 15.44 -1.04 12.75
N ASP A 88 15.48 -0.97 11.42
CA ASP A 88 15.18 -2.15 10.58
C ASP A 88 16.37 -3.12 10.58
N LEU A 89 16.10 -4.38 10.25
CA LEU A 89 17.07 -5.45 10.24
C LEU A 89 17.78 -5.57 8.87
N ASN A 90 17.01 -5.76 7.80
CA ASN A 90 17.53 -6.16 6.50
C ASN A 90 17.76 -4.96 5.57
N GLY A 91 19.03 -4.66 5.29
CA GLY A 91 19.47 -3.48 4.55
C GLY A 91 20.02 -2.37 5.45
N VAL A 92 19.78 -2.46 6.77
CA VAL A 92 20.27 -1.50 7.76
C VAL A 92 21.33 -2.12 8.66
N LEU A 93 21.00 -3.15 9.45
CA LEU A 93 21.95 -3.81 10.37
C LEU A 93 22.68 -4.98 9.71
N CYS A 94 22.00 -5.69 8.82
CA CYS A 94 22.56 -6.82 8.10
C CYS A 94 22.01 -6.90 6.68
N LYS A 95 22.60 -7.75 5.85
CA LYS A 95 22.05 -8.11 4.54
C LYS A 95 21.70 -9.60 4.53
N ILE A 96 20.42 -9.90 4.31
CA ILE A 96 19.94 -11.26 4.17
C ILE A 96 19.95 -11.61 2.67
N LYS A 97 20.67 -12.66 2.28
CA LYS A 97 20.78 -13.11 0.89
C LYS A 97 20.34 -14.56 0.75
N ARG A 98 19.59 -14.86 -0.30
CA ARG A 98 19.29 -16.24 -0.72
C ARG A 98 20.03 -16.59 -2.01
N SER A 99 21.22 -17.17 -1.91
CA SER A 99 21.98 -17.64 -3.09
C SER A 99 23.23 -18.43 -2.68
N ALA A 100 23.49 -19.56 -3.34
CA ALA A 100 24.73 -20.32 -3.14
C ALA A 100 25.98 -19.56 -3.63
N ILE A 101 25.84 -18.71 -4.66
CA ILE A 101 26.92 -17.88 -5.20
C ILE A 101 27.30 -16.77 -4.20
N ALA A 102 26.29 -16.22 -3.52
CA ALA A 102 26.50 -15.16 -2.53
C ALA A 102 27.36 -15.60 -1.34
N LEU A 103 27.38 -16.90 -1.01
CA LEU A 103 28.26 -17.43 0.05
C LEU A 103 29.74 -17.26 -0.29
N ARG A 104 30.14 -17.62 -1.52
CA ARG A 104 31.54 -17.50 -1.95
C ARG A 104 31.99 -16.05 -1.90
N GLN A 105 31.20 -15.16 -2.52
CA GLN A 105 31.50 -13.72 -2.53
C GLN A 105 31.60 -13.11 -1.14
N ALA A 106 30.70 -13.48 -0.22
CA ALA A 106 30.72 -12.94 1.13
C ALA A 106 31.94 -13.45 1.94
N LYS A 107 32.35 -14.71 1.74
CA LYS A 107 33.61 -15.23 2.30
C LYS A 107 34.84 -14.53 1.74
N ASP A 108 34.86 -14.26 0.43
CA ASP A 108 35.97 -13.57 -0.23
C ASP A 108 36.13 -12.13 0.28
N LEU A 109 35.02 -11.49 0.67
CA LEU A 109 34.99 -10.16 1.28
C LEU A 109 35.25 -10.17 2.80
N GLY A 110 35.51 -11.33 3.40
CA GLY A 110 35.72 -11.48 4.84
C GLY A 110 34.50 -11.14 5.68
N TRP A 111 33.30 -11.16 5.10
CA TRP A 111 32.09 -10.86 5.85
C TRP A 111 31.69 -12.03 6.75
N PRO A 112 31.22 -11.78 7.98
CA PRO A 112 30.68 -12.83 8.83
C PRO A 112 29.38 -13.32 8.20
N VAL A 113 29.40 -14.56 7.69
CA VAL A 113 28.27 -15.21 7.03
C VAL A 113 27.66 -16.26 7.95
N LEU A 114 26.36 -16.13 8.20
CA LEU A 114 25.63 -16.99 9.13
C LEU A 114 24.39 -17.59 8.44
N GLY A 115 23.99 -18.81 8.79
CA GLY A 115 22.75 -19.43 8.29
C GLY A 115 22.94 -20.75 7.53
N SER A 116 21.98 -21.07 6.67
CA SER A 116 21.86 -22.37 5.97
C SER A 116 22.39 -22.30 4.53
N ARG A 117 22.48 -23.45 3.84
CA ARG A 117 22.99 -23.58 2.45
C ARG A 117 22.34 -22.63 1.43
N THR A 118 21.14 -22.12 1.72
CA THR A 118 20.38 -21.27 0.79
C THR A 118 20.07 -19.88 1.33
N THR A 119 20.31 -19.58 2.61
CA THR A 119 20.02 -18.27 3.23
C THR A 119 21.15 -17.85 4.14
N TRP A 120 21.70 -16.67 3.88
CA TRP A 120 22.89 -16.14 4.53
C TRP A 120 22.61 -14.76 5.10
N VAL A 121 23.07 -14.52 6.32
CA VAL A 121 23.09 -13.21 6.98
C VAL A 121 24.51 -12.69 6.92
N VAL A 122 24.66 -11.47 6.42
CA VAL A 122 25.91 -10.73 6.37
C VAL A 122 25.78 -9.53 7.31
N SER A 123 26.56 -9.51 8.39
CA SER A 123 26.57 -8.36 9.30
C SER A 123 27.12 -7.11 8.62
N ARG A 124 26.61 -5.94 8.99
CA ARG A 124 27.22 -4.66 8.57
C ARG A 124 28.53 -4.44 9.33
N SER A 125 29.54 -3.94 8.63
CA SER A 125 30.82 -3.58 9.24
C SER A 125 30.62 -2.55 10.36
N GLY A 126 31.27 -2.76 11.50
CA GLY A 126 31.17 -1.88 12.68
C GLY A 126 29.83 -1.95 13.42
N LEU A 127 28.99 -2.96 13.14
CA LEU A 127 27.65 -3.08 13.73
C LEU A 127 27.70 -3.10 15.26
N ARG A 128 28.64 -3.85 15.84
CA ARG A 128 28.73 -4.01 17.29
C ARG A 128 29.07 -2.68 17.96
N GLU A 129 30.14 -2.04 17.50
CA GLU A 129 30.64 -0.78 18.03
C GLU A 129 29.60 0.33 17.89
N PHE A 130 28.87 0.35 16.76
CA PHE A 130 27.75 1.24 16.55
C PHE A 130 26.65 1.02 17.59
N LEU A 131 26.21 -0.23 17.80
CA LEU A 131 25.15 -0.53 18.74
C LEU A 131 25.57 -0.28 20.19
N GLU A 132 26.83 -0.54 20.56
CA GLU A 132 27.37 -0.23 21.89
C GLU A 132 27.27 1.28 22.18
N GLN A 133 27.71 2.13 21.25
CA GLN A 133 27.62 3.59 21.42
C GLN A 133 26.17 4.10 21.43
N VAL A 134 25.30 3.49 20.63
CA VAL A 134 23.89 3.90 20.56
C VAL A 134 23.13 3.51 21.82
N LEU A 135 23.41 2.34 22.41
CA LEU A 135 22.74 1.87 23.63
C LEU A 135 23.05 2.74 24.86
N GLU A 136 24.17 3.46 24.87
CA GLU A 136 24.47 4.47 25.90
C GLU A 136 23.48 5.65 25.87
N LEU A 137 22.91 5.95 24.70
CA LEU A 137 22.11 7.16 24.46
C LEU A 137 20.63 6.85 24.20
N PHE A 138 20.32 5.66 23.71
CA PHE A 138 19.00 5.30 23.20
C PHE A 138 18.56 3.92 23.69
N SER A 139 17.25 3.79 23.91
CA SER A 139 16.61 2.47 23.93
C SER A 139 16.43 2.00 22.48
N VAL A 140 17.07 0.90 22.11
CA VAL A 140 17.04 0.38 20.73
C VAL A 140 15.96 -0.68 20.58
N ILE A 141 15.08 -0.50 19.60
CA ILE A 141 14.04 -1.47 19.21
C ILE A 141 14.27 -1.88 17.77
N ILE A 142 14.30 -3.18 17.52
CA ILE A 142 14.35 -3.72 16.16
C ILE A 142 12.92 -3.88 15.64
N TRP A 143 12.58 -3.15 14.58
CA TRP A 143 11.31 -3.23 13.88
C TRP A 143 11.56 -3.55 12.42
N THR A 144 11.12 -4.72 11.98
CA THR A 144 11.36 -5.17 10.61
C THR A 144 10.09 -5.70 9.95
N SER A 145 10.04 -5.66 8.61
CA SER A 145 8.94 -6.21 7.82
C SER A 145 9.00 -7.75 7.69
N ARG A 146 9.93 -8.41 8.38
CA ARG A 146 10.09 -9.86 8.39
C ARG A 146 9.20 -10.48 9.46
N ILE A 147 8.75 -11.71 9.22
CA ILE A 147 8.04 -12.49 10.24
C ILE A 147 8.94 -12.75 11.45
N GLU A 148 8.34 -12.76 12.64
CA GLU A 148 9.01 -12.87 13.94
C GLU A 148 10.07 -13.98 13.99
N ARG A 149 9.69 -15.21 13.64
CA ARG A 149 10.63 -16.36 13.60
C ARG A 149 11.87 -16.11 12.72
N ASN A 150 11.73 -15.42 11.59
CA ASN A 150 12.88 -15.11 10.75
C ASN A 150 13.75 -14.03 11.37
N THR A 151 13.14 -13.08 12.07
CA THR A 151 13.84 -12.03 12.81
C THR A 151 14.66 -12.64 13.94
N GLU A 152 14.07 -13.51 14.76
CA GLU A 152 14.76 -14.23 15.85
C GLU A 152 15.99 -15.00 15.33
N LEU A 153 15.82 -15.81 14.29
CA LEU A 153 16.93 -16.57 13.70
C LEU A 153 18.08 -15.70 13.19
N VAL A 154 17.77 -14.52 12.66
CA VAL A 154 18.80 -13.57 12.21
C VAL A 154 19.48 -12.91 13.41
N LEU A 155 18.74 -12.58 14.47
CA LEU A 155 19.30 -12.01 15.68
C LEU A 155 20.19 -13.02 16.43
N GLU A 156 19.72 -14.26 16.62
CA GLU A 156 20.51 -15.35 17.21
C GLU A 156 21.81 -15.59 16.44
N ALA A 157 21.74 -15.54 15.11
CA ALA A 157 22.91 -15.66 14.25
C ALA A 157 23.91 -14.52 14.51
N LEU A 158 23.44 -13.27 14.53
CA LEU A 158 24.29 -12.10 14.77
C LEU A 158 24.86 -12.09 16.20
N GLU A 159 24.09 -12.52 17.19
CA GLU A 159 24.52 -12.67 18.59
C GLU A 159 25.58 -13.75 18.74
N SER A 160 25.36 -14.94 18.16
CA SER A 160 26.32 -16.05 18.16
C SER A 160 27.64 -15.68 17.48
N ALA A 161 27.60 -14.74 16.54
CA ALA A 161 28.78 -14.20 15.86
C ALA A 161 29.45 -13.03 16.63
N GLY A 162 28.93 -12.66 17.81
CA GLY A 162 29.42 -11.54 18.60
C GLY A 162 29.18 -10.17 17.94
N CYS A 163 28.29 -10.08 16.96
CA CYS A 163 27.98 -8.84 16.23
C CYS A 163 26.96 -7.95 16.97
N LEU A 164 26.22 -8.50 17.94
CA LEU A 164 25.28 -7.76 18.78
C LEU A 164 25.86 -7.60 20.19
N PRO A 165 25.78 -6.40 20.78
CA PRO A 165 26.03 -6.23 22.21
C PRO A 165 24.85 -6.75 23.04
N PRO A 166 25.09 -7.10 24.32
CA PRO A 166 24.02 -7.47 25.23
C PRO A 166 23.01 -6.32 25.40
N GLY A 167 21.71 -6.63 25.39
CA GLY A 167 20.63 -5.67 25.64
C GLY A 167 19.81 -5.26 24.40
N VAL A 168 20.18 -5.69 23.20
CA VAL A 168 19.34 -5.53 21.99
C VAL A 168 18.15 -6.49 22.07
N LYS A 169 16.92 -5.99 21.92
CA LYS A 169 15.69 -6.79 21.94
C LYS A 169 14.92 -6.66 20.62
N SER A 170 14.28 -7.74 20.19
CA SER A 170 13.21 -7.66 19.17
C SER A 170 11.97 -7.02 19.78
N GLY A 171 11.36 -6.08 19.06
CA GLY A 171 10.10 -5.44 19.42
C GLY A 171 8.90 -6.03 18.72
#